data_AF-A0AAJ6NTS0-F1
#
_entry.id   AF-A0AAJ6NTS0-F1
#
_cell.length_a   1.000
_cell.length_b   1.000
_cell.length_c   1.000
_cell.angle_alpha   90.00
_cell.angle_beta   90.00
_cell.angle_gamma   90.00
#
_symmetry.space_group_name_H-M   'P 1'
#
loop_
_entity.id
_entity.type
_entity.pdbx_description
1 polymer ?
#
loop_
_entity_poly.entity_id
_entity_poly.type
_entity_poly.pdbx_seq_one_letter_code
_entity_poly.pdbx_strand_id
1 'polypeptide(L)'
;MVQPCKLRFGIAITFTLKITFPTVETLRDPTYEGFIYVLGNLLRTKRYGAQESRTGTMRNYIAGIAFCDGEIFSNLHYTQALYDALNGDIDTPISDVLQHVETVANNLLNDEPVRKTKLIFGSQLDELVDEVSALYQDETRLQETITALYGQTQAYAASFGALKKKK
;
A
#
# COMPACT_ATOMS: atom_id res chain seq x y z
N MET A 1 -22.47 22.95 2.80
CA MET A 1 -20.98 23.15 3.03
C MET A 1 -20.31 21.83 3.40
N VAL A 2 -20.37 20.80 2.45
CA VAL A 2 -19.96 19.37 2.44
C VAL A 2 -18.43 19.30 2.55
N GLN A 3 -17.79 19.45 3.69
CA GLN A 3 -16.43 19.02 4.06
C GLN A 3 -15.79 18.17 2.95
N PRO A 4 -14.69 18.54 2.33
CA PRO A 4 -14.09 17.68 1.30
C PRO A 4 -13.81 16.27 1.82
N CYS A 5 -14.78 15.34 1.80
CA CYS A 5 -14.64 13.87 1.88
C CYS A 5 -13.16 13.46 1.94
N LYS A 6 -12.47 13.66 3.04
CA LYS A 6 -11.21 13.08 3.55
C LYS A 6 -10.94 11.70 2.94
N LEU A 7 -10.60 11.66 1.66
CA LEU A 7 -10.10 10.53 0.88
C LEU A 7 -9.37 9.51 1.77
N ARG A 8 -10.05 8.47 2.08
CA ARG A 8 -9.54 7.26 2.77
C ARG A 8 -8.94 6.29 1.75
N PHE A 9 -7.57 6.29 1.75
CA PHE A 9 -6.57 5.69 0.83
C PHE A 9 -6.41 4.20 1.15
N GLY A 10 -6.54 3.26 0.07
CA GLY A 10 -6.45 1.79 -0.11
C GLY A 10 -5.11 1.41 -0.77
N ILE A 11 -4.46 0.47 -0.10
CA ILE A 11 -3.74 -0.75 0.28
C ILE A 11 -2.96 -1.30 -0.91
N ALA A 12 -1.60 -1.39 -0.76
CA ALA A 12 -0.52 -2.05 -1.51
C ALA A 12 -0.38 -3.52 -1.11
N ILE A 13 -0.71 -4.44 -2.08
CA ILE A 13 -0.64 -5.90 -1.91
C ILE A 13 0.71 -6.40 -2.44
N THR A 14 1.85 -6.64 -1.43
CA THR A 14 2.63 -7.82 -1.88
C THR A 14 3.51 -8.31 -0.74
N PHE A 15 3.98 -9.87 -0.65
CA PHE A 15 5.28 -10.45 -1.06
C PHE A 15 5.33 -11.92 -0.67
N THR A 16 6.57 -12.69 -1.55
CA THR A 16 7.09 -14.03 -1.82
C THR A 16 8.43 -14.23 -1.10
N LEU A 17 8.62 -15.56 -0.41
CA LEU A 17 9.52 -16.73 -0.58
C LEU A 17 8.75 -18.02 -0.32
N LYS A 18 8.64 -18.93 -1.46
CA LYS A 18 8.02 -20.27 -1.57
C LYS A 18 6.55 -20.25 -1.18
N ILE A 19 6.11 -19.07 -0.41
CA ILE A 19 4.70 -18.96 0.01
C ILE A 19 4.27 -17.49 -0.16
N THR A 20 3.14 -17.29 -0.88
CA THR A 20 2.61 -15.95 -1.15
C THR A 20 1.72 -15.49 0.02
N PHE A 21 2.02 -14.13 0.42
CA PHE A 21 1.20 -13.57 1.51
C PHE A 21 0.46 -12.31 1.01
N PRO A 22 -0.77 -12.52 0.65
CA PRO A 22 -1.53 -11.33 0.25
C PRO A 22 -1.80 -10.40 1.45
N THR A 23 -1.49 -9.09 1.20
CA THR A 23 -1.69 -8.14 2.32
C THR A 23 -2.34 -6.85 1.80
N VAL A 24 -3.17 -6.37 2.81
CA VAL A 24 -3.80 -5.08 2.50
C VAL A 24 -3.28 -4.03 3.50
N GLU A 25 -2.64 -2.97 2.89
CA GLU A 25 -2.21 -1.84 3.75
C GLU A 25 -3.12 -0.62 3.55
N THR A 26 -3.49 -0.14 4.80
CA THR A 26 -4.43 1.00 4.70
C THR A 26 -3.77 2.27 5.24
N LEU A 27 -3.88 3.31 4.37
CA LEU A 27 -3.42 4.63 4.85
C LEU A 27 -4.62 5.56 5.04
N ARG A 28 -4.51 6.22 6.22
CA ARG A 28 -5.64 7.15 6.49
C ARG A 28 -5.16 8.60 6.28
N ASP A 29 -5.71 9.21 5.26
CA ASP A 29 -5.51 10.65 4.96
C ASP A 29 -4.01 11.00 4.88
N PRO A 30 -3.34 10.24 4.00
CA PRO A 30 -1.93 10.62 3.89
C PRO A 30 -1.74 11.88 3.01
N THR A 31 -0.77 12.68 3.45
CA THR A 31 -0.35 13.71 2.44
C THR A 31 0.30 13.03 1.23
N TYR A 32 0.34 13.78 0.24
CA TYR A 32 0.98 13.20 -0.97
C TYR A 32 2.38 12.69 -0.65
N GLU A 33 3.18 13.52 0.06
CA GLU A 33 4.57 13.09 0.35
C GLU A 33 4.58 11.86 1.28
N GLY A 34 3.62 11.87 2.18
CA GLY A 34 3.50 10.66 3.04
C GLY A 34 3.17 9.41 2.22
N PHE A 35 2.27 9.62 1.32
CA PHE A 35 1.92 8.47 0.47
C PHE A 35 3.14 7.97 -0.32
N ILE A 36 3.93 8.86 -0.88
CA ILE A 36 5.11 8.46 -1.66
C ILE A 36 6.13 7.78 -0.73
N TYR A 37 6.23 8.35 0.48
CA TYR A 37 7.19 7.76 1.43
C TYR A 37 6.83 6.31 1.74
N VAL A 38 5.61 6.05 2.04
CA VAL A 38 5.19 4.67 2.38
C VAL A 38 5.34 3.76 1.17
N LEU A 39 4.87 4.23 0.01
CA LEU A 39 5.02 3.39 -1.20
C LEU A 39 6.49 3.08 -1.48
N GLY A 40 7.33 4.08 -1.32
CA GLY A 40 8.78 3.84 -1.52
C GLY A 40 9.31 2.77 -0.56
N ASN A 41 8.89 2.89 0.68
CA ASN A 41 9.33 1.88 1.65
C ASN A 41 8.85 0.46 1.27
N LEU A 42 7.64 0.41 0.85
CA LEU A 42 7.14 -0.93 0.46
C LEU A 42 7.96 -1.50 -0.70
N LEU A 43 8.39 -0.69 -1.65
CA LEU A 43 9.14 -1.18 -2.82
C LEU A 43 10.56 -1.57 -2.43
N ARG A 44 11.09 -1.05 -1.39
CA ARG A 44 12.52 -1.26 -1.10
C ARG A 44 12.67 -2.25 0.05
N THR A 45 11.60 -2.72 0.57
CA THR A 45 11.71 -3.70 1.67
C THR A 45 12.01 -5.10 1.10
N LYS A 46 13.17 -5.67 1.54
CA LYS A 46 13.58 -6.96 0.94
C LYS A 46 13.79 -8.01 2.03
N ARG A 47 13.66 -7.52 3.24
CA ARG A 47 13.94 -8.51 4.30
C ARG A 47 12.77 -8.54 5.28
N TYR A 48 12.44 -9.85 5.69
CA TYR A 48 11.43 -10.00 6.76
C TYR A 48 12.04 -10.74 7.93
N GLY A 49 11.78 -10.09 9.19
CA GLY A 49 12.24 -10.79 10.42
C GLY A 49 12.93 -9.80 11.36
N ALA A 50 12.74 -10.04 12.61
CA ALA A 50 13.36 -9.27 13.72
C ALA A 50 14.86 -9.58 13.82
N GLN A 51 15.70 -8.49 13.92
CA GLN A 51 17.19 -8.52 14.03
C GLN A 51 17.65 -9.68 14.92
N GLU A 52 16.65 -10.37 15.70
CA GLU A 52 17.10 -11.42 16.66
C GLU A 52 16.57 -12.79 16.23
N SER A 53 15.78 -13.02 15.09
CA SER A 53 15.33 -14.31 14.54
C SER A 53 15.73 -14.43 13.07
N ARG A 54 15.59 -15.63 12.41
CA ARG A 54 15.86 -16.06 11.02
C ARG A 54 15.43 -14.99 10.00
N THR A 55 16.38 -14.16 9.56
CA THR A 55 16.19 -13.14 8.49
C THR A 55 15.95 -13.84 7.14
N GLY A 56 14.71 -13.66 6.65
CA GLY A 56 14.38 -14.17 5.30
C GLY A 56 14.25 -13.01 4.29
N THR A 57 14.62 -13.33 3.04
CA THR A 57 14.49 -12.34 1.94
C THR A 57 13.07 -12.37 1.36
N MET A 58 12.56 -11.15 1.11
CA MET A 58 11.22 -11.04 0.50
C MET A 58 11.24 -10.02 -0.64
N ARG A 59 10.29 -10.35 -1.52
CA ARG A 59 10.05 -9.35 -2.57
C ARG A 59 8.57 -8.93 -2.57
N ASN A 60 8.44 -7.53 -2.73
CA ASN A 60 7.03 -7.01 -2.73
C ASN A 60 6.55 -6.74 -4.14
N TYR A 61 5.28 -7.11 -4.35
CA TYR A 61 4.59 -6.79 -5.59
C TYR A 61 3.34 -5.95 -5.26
N ILE A 62 3.44 -4.76 -5.84
CA ILE A 62 2.22 -3.94 -5.60
C ILE A 62 1.15 -4.37 -6.62
N ALA A 63 0.02 -4.78 -6.06
CA ALA A 63 -0.97 -5.43 -6.94
C ALA A 63 -2.07 -4.43 -7.33
N GLY A 64 -2.28 -3.44 -6.54
CA GLY A 64 -3.34 -2.45 -6.88
C GLY A 64 -3.49 -1.43 -5.75
N ILE A 65 -4.08 -0.31 -6.19
CA ILE A 65 -4.40 0.73 -5.18
C ILE A 65 -5.86 1.16 -5.34
N ALA A 66 -6.49 1.18 -4.18
CA ALA A 66 -7.90 1.62 -4.23
C ALA A 66 -8.11 2.83 -3.32
N PHE A 67 -8.70 3.84 -3.98
CA PHE A 67 -9.13 5.01 -3.18
C PHE A 67 -10.61 4.87 -2.80
N CYS A 68 -10.74 4.74 -1.39
CA CYS A 68 -12.13 4.55 -0.94
C CYS A 68 -12.38 5.36 0.33
N ASP A 69 -13.74 5.54 0.62
CA ASP A 69 -14.08 6.39 1.79
C ASP A 69 -14.24 5.52 3.04
N GLY A 70 -13.88 4.23 2.93
CA GLY A 70 -13.95 3.34 4.12
C GLY A 70 -12.98 2.16 3.95
N GLU A 71 -12.92 1.38 5.13
CA GLU A 71 -12.05 0.18 5.08
C GLU A 71 -12.61 -0.88 4.12
N ILE A 72 -11.76 -1.54 3.42
CA ILE A 72 -12.24 -2.54 2.45
C ILE A 72 -12.06 -3.94 3.05
N PHE A 73 -11.72 -4.94 2.28
CA PHE A 73 -11.70 -6.32 2.81
C PHE A 73 -10.39 -6.56 3.57
N SER A 74 -10.43 -7.53 4.58
CA SER A 74 -9.25 -7.86 5.41
C SER A 74 -8.24 -8.72 4.64
N ASN A 75 -7.06 -8.83 5.26
CA ASN A 75 -6.01 -9.70 4.63
C ASN A 75 -6.46 -11.16 4.58
N LEU A 76 -7.16 -11.52 5.62
CA LEU A 76 -7.58 -12.94 5.67
C LEU A 76 -8.62 -13.23 4.58
N HIS A 77 -9.57 -12.30 4.44
CA HIS A 77 -10.57 -12.51 3.38
C HIS A 77 -9.92 -12.50 1.97
N TYR A 78 -8.97 -11.65 1.83
CA TYR A 78 -8.27 -11.59 0.53
C TYR A 78 -7.46 -12.87 0.29
N THR A 79 -6.80 -13.30 1.30
CA THR A 79 -6.01 -14.54 1.16
C THR A 79 -6.89 -15.72 0.81
N GLN A 80 -8.00 -15.85 1.49
CA GLN A 80 -8.92 -16.96 1.20
C GLN A 80 -9.46 -16.89 -0.22
N ALA A 81 -9.82 -15.72 -0.60
CA ALA A 81 -10.38 -15.58 -1.96
C ALA A 81 -9.34 -15.93 -3.03
N LEU A 82 -8.15 -15.51 -2.76
CA LEU A 82 -7.08 -15.84 -3.74
C LEU A 82 -6.79 -17.33 -3.72
N TYR A 83 -6.73 -17.89 -2.53
CA TYR A 83 -6.57 -19.35 -2.40
C TYR A 83 -7.64 -20.10 -3.18
N ASP A 84 -8.88 -19.71 -3.03
CA ASP A 84 -9.98 -20.38 -3.77
C ASP A 84 -9.81 -20.20 -5.29
N ALA A 85 -9.34 -19.03 -5.68
CA ALA A 85 -9.18 -18.79 -7.13
C ALA A 85 -8.06 -19.65 -7.72
N LEU A 86 -7.18 -20.09 -6.77
CA LEU A 86 -6.06 -20.92 -7.25
C LEU A 86 -6.36 -22.40 -7.02
N ASN A 87 -7.59 -22.72 -6.69
CA ASN A 87 -8.06 -24.10 -6.45
C ASN A 87 -7.27 -24.78 -5.32
N GLY A 88 -6.78 -23.92 -4.40
CA GLY A 88 -6.18 -24.49 -3.17
C GLY A 88 -4.70 -24.83 -3.36
N ASP A 89 -4.12 -24.36 -4.46
CA ASP A 89 -2.71 -24.70 -4.72
C ASP A 89 -1.81 -23.58 -4.15
N ILE A 90 -1.00 -23.93 -3.18
CA ILE A 90 -0.22 -22.90 -2.45
C ILE A 90 1.19 -22.81 -3.04
N ASP A 91 1.44 -23.72 -3.95
CA ASP A 91 2.80 -23.67 -4.54
C ASP A 91 2.76 -23.04 -5.93
N THR A 92 1.68 -22.34 -6.19
CA THR A 92 1.55 -21.72 -7.53
C THR A 92 2.62 -20.63 -7.69
N PRO A 93 3.27 -20.69 -8.83
CA PRO A 93 4.25 -19.65 -9.09
C PRO A 93 3.63 -18.24 -9.01
N ILE A 94 4.44 -17.32 -8.69
CA ILE A 94 3.95 -15.95 -8.44
C ILE A 94 3.35 -15.36 -9.73
N SER A 95 3.96 -15.65 -10.83
CA SER A 95 3.43 -15.07 -12.09
C SER A 95 1.97 -15.48 -12.31
N ASP A 96 1.69 -16.71 -11.91
CA ASP A 96 0.28 -17.17 -12.07
C ASP A 96 -0.62 -16.51 -11.03
N VAL A 97 -0.09 -16.38 -9.83
CA VAL A 97 -0.90 -15.73 -8.78
C VAL A 97 -1.26 -14.31 -9.23
N LEU A 98 -0.30 -13.61 -9.84
CA LEU A 98 -0.51 -12.19 -10.21
C LEU A 98 -1.60 -12.08 -11.29
N GLN A 99 -1.87 -13.14 -11.99
CA GLN A 99 -2.94 -13.09 -13.03
C GLN A 99 -4.33 -13.03 -12.40
N HIS A 100 -4.41 -13.48 -11.10
CA HIS A 100 -5.76 -13.53 -10.47
C HIS A 100 -5.95 -12.37 -9.51
N VAL A 101 -4.92 -11.65 -9.26
CA VAL A 101 -4.95 -10.67 -8.14
C VAL A 101 -5.95 -9.55 -8.47
N GLU A 102 -5.85 -9.11 -9.69
CA GLU A 102 -6.73 -7.96 -10.03
C GLU A 102 -8.21 -8.38 -10.03
N THR A 103 -8.42 -9.50 -10.64
CA THR A 103 -9.84 -9.92 -10.71
C THR A 103 -10.40 -10.20 -9.31
N VAL A 104 -9.67 -10.91 -8.50
CA VAL A 104 -10.14 -11.23 -7.14
C VAL A 104 -10.32 -9.94 -6.31
N ALA A 105 -9.36 -9.05 -6.41
CA ALA A 105 -9.48 -7.78 -5.66
C ALA A 105 -10.72 -6.99 -6.10
N ASN A 106 -10.94 -6.96 -7.43
CA ASN A 106 -12.12 -6.21 -7.91
C ASN A 106 -13.43 -6.85 -7.43
N ASN A 107 -13.45 -8.12 -7.44
CA ASN A 107 -14.69 -8.77 -6.96
C ASN A 107 -14.93 -8.46 -5.48
N LEU A 108 -13.85 -8.55 -4.72
CA LEU A 108 -14.05 -8.29 -3.28
C LEU A 108 -14.42 -6.83 -3.04
N LEU A 109 -13.77 -5.99 -3.79
CA LEU A 109 -14.09 -4.55 -3.59
C LEU A 109 -15.55 -4.27 -3.95
N ASN A 110 -16.12 -4.94 -4.94
CA ASN A 110 -17.52 -4.69 -5.35
C ASN A 110 -18.50 -5.16 -4.27
N ASP A 111 -18.01 -5.98 -3.40
CA ASP A 111 -18.91 -6.46 -2.33
C ASP A 111 -18.85 -5.56 -1.10
N GLU A 112 -17.94 -4.61 -1.22
CA GLU A 112 -17.80 -3.75 -0.02
C GLU A 112 -18.75 -2.55 -0.08
N PRO A 113 -19.31 -2.22 1.03
CA PRO A 113 -20.21 -1.04 1.04
C PRO A 113 -19.41 0.27 1.16
N VAL A 114 -18.50 0.47 0.21
CA VAL A 114 -17.72 1.71 0.26
C VAL A 114 -17.80 2.38 -1.12
N ARG A 115 -17.68 3.66 -1.03
CA ARG A 115 -17.56 4.40 -2.30
C ARG A 115 -16.11 4.34 -2.84
N LYS A 116 -16.03 3.90 -4.13
CA LYS A 116 -14.69 3.80 -4.74
C LYS A 116 -14.44 5.02 -5.64
N THR A 117 -13.52 5.84 -5.23
CA THR A 117 -13.24 7.07 -6.01
C THR A 117 -12.27 6.77 -7.16
N LYS A 118 -11.38 5.87 -6.88
CA LYS A 118 -10.40 5.56 -7.94
C LYS A 118 -9.77 4.19 -7.66
N LEU A 119 -9.67 3.45 -8.75
CA LEU A 119 -8.95 2.15 -8.65
C LEU A 119 -7.79 2.14 -9.64
N ILE A 120 -6.64 1.81 -9.10
CA ILE A 120 -5.44 1.83 -9.97
C ILE A 120 -4.91 0.39 -10.06
N PHE A 121 -4.97 -0.20 -11.27
CA PHE A 121 -4.43 -1.55 -11.53
C PHE A 121 -3.70 -1.55 -12.88
N GLY A 122 -3.01 -2.61 -13.18
CA GLY A 122 -2.43 -2.83 -14.52
C GLY A 122 -1.41 -1.75 -14.90
N SER A 123 -1.60 -1.15 -16.11
CA SER A 123 -0.55 -0.23 -16.65
C SER A 123 -0.48 1.06 -15.84
N GLN A 124 -1.64 1.47 -15.34
CA GLN A 124 -1.60 2.71 -14.53
C GLN A 124 -0.75 2.50 -13.26
N LEU A 125 -0.97 1.37 -12.73
CA LEU A 125 -0.17 1.08 -11.52
C LEU A 125 1.33 0.99 -11.88
N ASP A 126 1.60 0.36 -13.00
CA ASP A 126 3.02 0.28 -13.40
C ASP A 126 3.63 1.66 -13.59
N GLU A 127 2.87 2.53 -14.17
CA GLU A 127 3.39 3.90 -14.36
C GLU A 127 3.64 4.60 -13.02
N LEU A 128 2.74 4.36 -12.13
CA LEU A 128 2.92 5.00 -10.81
C LEU A 128 4.15 4.43 -10.09
N VAL A 129 4.24 3.14 -10.14
CA VAL A 129 5.41 2.51 -9.47
C VAL A 129 6.70 2.99 -10.13
N ASP A 130 6.73 3.11 -11.44
CA ASP A 130 7.93 3.62 -12.13
C ASP A 130 8.25 5.06 -11.72
N GLU A 131 7.19 5.77 -11.63
CA GLU A 131 7.42 7.18 -11.23
C GLU A 131 8.02 7.26 -9.82
N VAL A 132 7.42 6.48 -8.95
CA VAL A 132 7.92 6.56 -7.57
C VAL A 132 9.37 6.03 -7.52
N SER A 133 9.60 4.96 -8.23
CA SER A 133 10.99 4.45 -8.29
C SER A 133 11.96 5.50 -8.84
N ALA A 134 11.58 6.13 -9.91
CA ALA A 134 12.43 7.19 -10.48
C ALA A 134 12.68 8.30 -9.45
N LEU A 135 11.59 8.65 -8.74
CA LEU A 135 11.77 9.70 -7.73
C LEU A 135 12.81 9.29 -6.69
N TYR A 136 12.81 8.01 -6.29
CA TYR A 136 13.74 7.58 -5.22
C TYR A 136 15.16 7.43 -5.77
N GLN A 137 15.31 7.34 -7.05
CA GLN A 137 16.67 7.27 -7.63
C GLN A 137 17.22 8.65 -7.91
N ASP A 138 16.38 9.66 -7.68
CA ASP A 138 16.81 11.05 -7.88
C ASP A 138 17.02 11.73 -6.51
N GLU A 139 18.24 12.02 -6.18
CA GLU A 139 18.58 12.51 -4.82
C GLU A 139 17.93 13.87 -4.55
N THR A 140 18.04 14.73 -5.43
CA THR A 140 17.52 16.09 -5.18
C THR A 140 15.99 16.05 -4.97
N ARG A 141 15.31 15.35 -5.83
CA ARG A 141 13.84 15.29 -5.70
C ARG A 141 13.43 14.56 -4.42
N LEU A 142 14.19 13.56 -4.15
CA LEU A 142 13.83 12.81 -2.92
C LEU A 142 14.03 13.69 -1.68
N GLN A 143 15.12 14.36 -1.65
CA GLN A 143 15.35 15.26 -0.50
C GLN A 143 14.24 16.30 -0.37
N GLU A 144 13.88 16.83 -1.45
CA GLU A 144 12.79 17.82 -1.38
C GLU A 144 11.50 17.21 -0.84
N THR A 145 11.22 16.03 -1.33
CA THR A 145 9.96 15.37 -0.91
C THR A 145 10.02 15.04 0.59
N ILE A 146 11.15 14.51 1.06
CA ILE A 146 11.23 14.08 2.46
C ILE A 146 11.26 15.33 3.36
N THR A 147 11.93 16.36 2.92
CA THR A 147 11.93 17.60 3.72
C THR A 147 10.52 18.19 3.83
N ALA A 148 9.84 18.19 2.74
CA ALA A 148 8.44 18.66 2.82
C ALA A 148 7.61 17.81 3.79
N LEU A 149 7.76 16.50 3.66
CA LEU A 149 7.00 15.63 4.58
C LEU A 149 7.36 15.93 6.04
N TYR A 150 8.63 16.08 6.24
CA TYR A 150 9.06 16.42 7.61
C TYR A 150 8.41 17.72 8.09
N GLY A 151 8.49 18.75 7.34
CA GLY A 151 7.83 20.03 7.72
C GLY A 151 6.35 19.84 8.06
N GLN A 152 5.62 19.09 7.17
CA GLN A 152 4.17 18.89 7.44
C GLN A 152 3.95 18.12 8.74
N THR A 153 4.81 17.15 8.96
CA THR A 153 4.62 16.37 10.19
C THR A 153 4.92 17.23 11.42
N GLN A 154 5.94 18.07 11.35
CA GLN A 154 6.24 18.98 12.46
C GLN A 154 5.07 19.93 12.74
N ALA A 155 4.59 20.46 11.64
CA ALA A 155 3.45 21.37 11.82
C ALA A 155 2.26 20.65 12.48
N TYR A 156 1.95 19.46 12.01
CA TYR A 156 0.82 18.73 12.62
C TYR A 156 1.11 18.46 14.11
N ALA A 157 2.34 17.98 14.43
CA ALA A 157 2.68 17.66 15.83
C ALA A 157 2.57 18.91 16.72
N ALA A 158 2.93 20.07 16.22
CA ALA A 158 2.85 21.31 17.02
C ALA A 158 1.40 21.73 17.25
N SER A 159 0.55 21.43 16.30
CA SER A 159 -0.85 21.92 16.41
C SER A 159 -1.72 20.91 17.15
N PHE A 160 -1.43 19.64 17.04
CA PHE A 160 -2.45 18.68 17.53
C PHE A 160 -1.75 17.54 18.26
N GLY A 161 -0.40 17.48 18.24
CA GLY A 161 0.30 16.26 18.72
C GLY A 161 1.14 16.60 19.96
N ALA A 162 2.18 15.80 20.21
CA ALA A 162 3.00 15.74 21.45
C ALA A 162 3.73 17.06 21.70
N LEU A 163 3.83 17.84 20.64
CA LEU A 163 4.62 19.09 20.83
C LEU A 163 3.69 20.27 21.13
N LYS A 164 2.43 19.87 21.25
CA LYS A 164 1.50 20.96 21.56
C LYS A 164 1.71 21.41 23.02
N LYS A 165 2.11 22.65 23.23
CA LYS A 165 2.29 23.13 24.62
C LYS A 165 0.96 23.12 25.38
N LYS A 166 0.94 22.24 26.50
CA LYS A 166 -0.29 22.10 27.33
C LYS A 166 -0.69 23.46 27.92
N LYS A 167 -1.69 24.12 27.36
CA LYS A 167 -2.22 25.33 28.05
C LYS A 167 -2.68 24.98 29.47
#